data_AF-A0A9P2UQM1-F1
#
_entry.id   AF-A0A9P2UQM1-F1
#
_cell.length_a   1.000
_cell.length_b   1.000
_cell.length_c   1.000
_cell.angle_alpha   90.00
_cell.angle_beta   90.00
_cell.angle_gamma   90.00
#
_symmetry.space_group_name_H-M   'P 1'
#
loop_
_entity.id
_entity.type
_entity.pdbx_description
1 polymer ?
#
loop_
_entity_poly.entity_id
_entity_poly.type
_entity_poly.pdbx_seq_one_letter_code
_entity_poly.pdbx_strand_id
1 'polypeptide(L)'
;IKVNVLCPTLVPTNIIKNGRIPGRYSKLADHALMNYALTTSDDVAKLTLNRLDQDELYTIPQIDAKLFWLMKRASPSLYTKFLGTSYKLFK
;
A
#
# COMPACT_ATOMS: atom_id res chain seq x y z
N ILE A 1 -11.25 24.48 3.56
CA ILE A 1 -10.88 23.24 4.29
C ILE A 1 -10.19 22.34 3.27
N LYS A 2 -8.95 21.93 3.53
CA LYS A 2 -8.18 21.03 2.63
C LYS A 2 -8.15 19.62 3.23
N VAL A 3 -8.28 18.59 2.39
CA VAL A 3 -8.31 17.18 2.83
C VAL A 3 -7.47 16.34 1.89
N ASN A 4 -6.57 15.52 2.44
CA ASN A 4 -5.75 14.57 1.69
C ASN A 4 -5.94 13.14 2.23
N VAL A 5 -6.01 12.18 1.32
CA VAL A 5 -6.06 10.74 1.62
C VAL A 5 -4.72 10.10 1.27
N LEU A 6 -4.04 9.59 2.29
CA LEU A 6 -2.79 8.87 2.17
C LEU A 6 -3.04 7.37 2.00
N CYS A 7 -2.54 6.78 0.91
CA CYS A 7 -2.65 5.35 0.61
C CYS A 7 -1.25 4.75 0.34
N PRO A 8 -0.46 4.43 1.38
CA PRO A 8 0.85 3.80 1.23
C PRO A 8 0.72 2.26 1.16
N THR A 9 1.71 1.59 0.58
CA THR A 9 1.86 0.12 0.63
C THR A 9 2.67 -0.29 1.87
N LEU A 10 3.80 -0.96 1.69
CA LEU A 10 4.69 -1.41 2.75
C LEU A 10 5.58 -0.23 3.17
N VAL A 11 5.43 0.21 4.41
CA VAL A 11 6.22 1.26 5.05
C VAL A 11 6.74 0.71 6.38
N PRO A 12 8.03 0.87 6.70
CA PRO A 12 8.64 0.29 7.88
C PRO A 12 8.07 0.97 9.13
N THR A 13 7.08 0.32 9.74
CA THR A 13 6.34 0.79 10.91
C THR A 13 6.06 -0.38 11.84
N ASN A 14 5.55 -0.10 13.04
CA ASN A 14 5.17 -1.14 13.99
C ASN A 14 3.81 -1.80 13.68
N ILE A 15 3.19 -1.53 12.53
CA ILE A 15 1.83 -2.01 12.20
C ILE A 15 1.75 -3.54 12.08
N ILE A 16 2.81 -4.20 11.63
CA ILE A 16 2.87 -5.66 11.53
C ILE A 16 3.16 -6.31 12.89
N LYS A 17 3.96 -5.66 13.74
CA LYS A 17 4.28 -6.13 15.10
C LYS A 17 3.08 -6.01 16.04
N ASN A 18 2.34 -4.91 15.93
CA ASN A 18 1.16 -4.63 16.76
C ASN A 18 -0.15 -5.10 16.10
N GLY A 19 -0.09 -5.52 14.84
CA GLY A 19 -1.24 -5.99 14.08
C GLY A 19 -1.68 -7.38 14.51
N ARG A 20 -2.99 -7.63 14.49
CA ARG A 20 -3.57 -8.98 14.70
C ARG A 20 -3.38 -9.85 13.46
N ILE A 21 -2.13 -10.12 13.08
CA ILE A 21 -1.79 -10.96 11.94
C ILE A 21 -1.54 -12.39 12.47
N PRO A 22 -2.16 -13.43 11.87
CA PRO A 22 -1.90 -14.80 12.27
C PRO A 22 -0.40 -15.09 12.21
N GLY A 23 0.16 -15.74 13.24
CA GLY A 23 1.61 -15.89 13.42
C GLY A 23 2.35 -16.51 12.22
N ARG A 24 1.66 -17.32 11.39
CA ARG A 24 2.19 -17.89 10.15
C ARG A 24 2.54 -16.84 9.09
N TYR A 25 1.82 -15.72 9.05
CA TYR A 25 2.03 -14.63 8.09
C TYR A 25 2.84 -13.48 8.68
N SER A 26 2.90 -13.36 10.02
CA SER A 26 3.62 -12.29 10.71
C SER A 26 5.11 -12.25 10.35
N LYS A 27 5.82 -13.40 10.37
CA LYS A 27 7.25 -13.44 10.00
C LYS A 27 7.52 -13.06 8.55
N LEU A 28 6.64 -13.49 7.62
CA LEU A 28 6.79 -13.19 6.20
C LEU A 28 6.49 -11.71 5.91
N ALA A 29 5.50 -11.15 6.59
CA ALA A 29 5.15 -9.74 6.52
C ALA A 29 6.23 -8.84 7.13
N ASP A 30 6.85 -9.26 8.25
CA ASP A 30 7.95 -8.52 8.89
C ASP A 30 9.20 -8.53 7.98
N HIS A 31 9.49 -9.67 7.35
CA HIS A 31 10.57 -9.77 6.34
C HIS A 31 10.26 -8.95 5.09
N ALA A 32 9.01 -8.92 4.64
CA ALA A 32 8.58 -8.12 3.50
C ALA A 32 8.71 -6.61 3.77
N LEU A 33 8.30 -6.17 4.96
CA LEU A 33 8.50 -4.80 5.42
C LEU A 33 9.99 -4.43 5.51
N MET A 34 10.81 -5.30 6.08
CA MET A 34 12.23 -5.00 6.31
C MET A 34 13.05 -4.95 5.01
N ASN A 35 12.72 -5.80 4.02
CA ASN A 35 13.55 -5.95 2.82
C ASN A 35 12.97 -5.29 1.56
N TYR A 36 11.66 -5.02 1.52
CA TYR A 36 11.00 -4.43 0.34
C TYR A 36 10.38 -3.05 0.62
N ALA A 37 10.60 -2.48 1.81
CA ALA A 37 10.28 -1.08 2.06
C ALA A 37 11.18 -0.17 1.21
N LEU A 38 10.64 0.31 0.09
CA LEU A 38 11.30 1.28 -0.79
C LEU A 38 11.18 2.73 -0.28
N THR A 39 10.61 2.94 0.90
CA THR A 39 10.36 4.27 1.48
C THR A 39 10.45 4.23 3.00
N THR A 40 10.71 5.39 3.61
CA THR A 40 10.71 5.55 5.06
C THR A 40 9.40 6.19 5.54
N SER A 41 9.05 5.99 6.81
CA SER A 41 7.87 6.65 7.41
C SER A 41 7.95 8.18 7.31
N ASP A 42 9.15 8.73 7.46
CA ASP A 42 9.39 10.17 7.49
C ASP A 42 9.21 10.79 6.11
N ASP A 43 9.69 10.11 5.06
CA ASP A 43 9.52 10.56 3.67
C ASP A 43 8.05 10.53 3.25
N VAL A 44 7.33 9.48 3.67
CA VAL A 44 5.88 9.40 3.43
C VAL A 44 5.15 10.55 4.12
N ALA A 45 5.48 10.84 5.39
CA ALA A 45 4.87 11.94 6.13
C ALA A 45 5.13 13.31 5.46
N LYS A 46 6.38 13.58 5.09
CA LYS A 46 6.76 14.83 4.38
C LYS A 46 6.02 14.96 3.06
N LEU A 47 5.96 13.89 2.26
CA LEU A 47 5.26 13.91 0.97
C LEU A 47 3.77 14.20 1.14
N THR A 48 3.13 13.57 2.12
CA THR A 48 1.70 13.77 2.41
C THR A 48 1.40 15.20 2.82
N LEU A 49 2.21 15.80 3.70
CA LEU A 49 2.04 17.19 4.12
C LEU A 49 2.24 18.15 2.95
N ASN A 50 3.30 17.96 2.16
CA ASN A 50 3.55 18.78 0.97
C ASN A 50 2.37 18.73 -0.03
N ARG A 51 1.76 17.56 -0.21
CA ARG A 51 0.60 17.39 -1.10
C ARG A 51 -0.69 17.95 -0.54
N LEU A 52 -0.87 17.90 0.77
CA LEU A 52 -1.97 18.57 1.45
C LEU A 52 -1.88 20.09 1.26
N ASP A 53 -0.67 20.66 1.35
CA ASP A 53 -0.43 22.08 1.10
C ASP A 53 -0.78 22.47 -0.35
N GLN A 54 -0.51 21.58 -1.29
CA GLN A 54 -0.85 21.71 -2.72
C GLN A 54 -2.33 21.45 -3.05
N ASP A 55 -3.18 21.16 -2.06
CA ASP A 55 -4.60 20.83 -2.23
C ASP A 55 -4.84 19.57 -3.09
N GLU A 56 -3.87 18.64 -3.10
CA GLU A 56 -4.06 17.34 -3.75
C GLU A 56 -4.90 16.42 -2.85
N LEU A 57 -5.88 15.72 -3.43
CA LEU A 57 -6.76 14.82 -2.68
C LEU A 57 -6.13 13.45 -2.39
N TYR A 58 -5.27 12.93 -3.27
CA TYR A 58 -4.74 11.57 -3.17
C TYR A 58 -3.21 11.55 -3.13
N THR A 59 -2.65 11.03 -2.03
CA THR A 59 -1.21 10.77 -1.92
C THR A 59 -0.95 9.27 -1.99
N ILE A 60 -0.41 8.83 -3.13
CA ILE A 60 0.04 7.45 -3.34
C ILE A 60 1.56 7.51 -3.55
N PRO A 61 2.39 7.25 -2.52
CA PRO A 61 3.83 7.44 -2.60
C PRO A 61 4.52 6.44 -3.53
N GLN A 62 4.09 5.17 -3.50
CA GLN A 62 4.78 4.09 -4.20
C GLN A 62 4.14 3.81 -5.56
N ILE A 63 4.99 3.53 -6.55
CA ILE A 63 4.60 3.38 -7.97
C ILE A 63 3.74 2.13 -8.18
N ASP A 64 4.05 1.05 -7.47
CA ASP A 64 3.28 -0.20 -7.45
C ASP A 64 1.82 0.05 -7.03
N ALA A 65 1.58 0.78 -5.94
CA ALA A 65 0.23 1.14 -5.52
C ALA A 65 -0.48 1.99 -6.56
N LYS A 66 0.23 2.94 -7.19
CA LYS A 66 -0.36 3.78 -8.23
C LYS A 66 -0.77 2.95 -9.46
N LEU A 67 0.06 1.98 -9.85
CA LEU A 67 -0.26 1.03 -10.92
C LEU A 67 -1.47 0.17 -10.55
N PHE A 68 -1.50 -0.41 -9.35
CA PHE A 68 -2.66 -1.18 -8.88
C PHE A 68 -3.94 -0.34 -8.80
N TRP A 69 -3.83 0.91 -8.37
CA TRP A 69 -4.94 1.85 -8.35
C TRP A 69 -5.45 2.12 -9.76
N LEU A 70 -4.57 2.39 -10.72
CA LEU A 70 -4.95 2.58 -12.12
C LEU A 70 -5.59 1.33 -12.72
N MET A 71 -5.04 0.14 -12.48
CA MET A 71 -5.62 -1.13 -12.97
C MET A 71 -7.04 -1.34 -12.41
N LYS A 72 -7.24 -1.09 -11.12
CA LYS A 72 -8.57 -1.15 -10.49
C LYS A 72 -9.56 -0.16 -11.11
N ARG A 73 -9.09 1.04 -11.50
CA ARG A 73 -9.92 2.07 -12.14
C ARG A 73 -10.19 1.79 -13.61
N ALA A 74 -9.23 1.19 -14.33
CA ALA A 74 -9.34 0.90 -15.75
C ALA A 74 -10.23 -0.32 -16.03
N SER A 75 -10.10 -1.39 -15.24
CA SER A 75 -10.95 -2.59 -15.40
C SER A 75 -11.13 -3.33 -14.07
N PRO A 76 -12.15 -2.95 -13.27
CA PRO A 76 -12.44 -3.61 -12.00
C PRO A 76 -12.74 -5.10 -12.15
N SER A 77 -13.46 -5.46 -13.22
CA SER A 77 -13.86 -6.84 -13.50
C SER A 77 -12.67 -7.72 -13.86
N LEU A 78 -11.74 -7.23 -14.68
CA LEU A 78 -10.53 -7.96 -15.04
C LEU A 78 -9.60 -8.13 -13.84
N TYR A 79 -9.43 -7.08 -13.03
CA TYR A 79 -8.63 -7.14 -11.81
C TYR A 79 -9.16 -8.20 -10.83
N THR A 80 -10.49 -8.24 -10.64
CA THR A 80 -11.13 -9.21 -9.74
C THR A 80 -11.01 -10.64 -10.28
N LYS A 81 -11.21 -10.84 -11.59
CA LYS A 81 -11.03 -12.15 -12.23
C LYS A 81 -9.58 -12.64 -12.12
N PHE A 82 -8.60 -11.75 -12.35
CA PHE A 82 -7.19 -12.08 -12.24
C PHE A 82 -6.84 -12.57 -10.83
N LEU A 83 -7.23 -11.81 -9.79
CA LEU A 83 -6.98 -12.20 -8.40
C LEU A 83 -7.72 -13.48 -8.01
N GLY A 84 -8.97 -13.66 -8.48
CA GLY A 84 -9.75 -14.87 -8.22
C GLY A 84 -9.11 -16.11 -8.84
N THR A 85 -8.59 -15.99 -10.05
CA THR A 85 -7.88 -17.08 -10.74
C THR A 85 -6.53 -17.36 -10.07
N SER A 86 -5.75 -16.33 -9.74
CA SER A 86 -4.46 -16.53 -9.07
C SER A 86 -4.64 -17.24 -7.73
N TYR A 87 -5.63 -16.85 -6.92
CA TYR A 87 -5.88 -17.49 -5.63
C TYR A 87 -6.20 -18.99 -5.75
N LYS A 88 -6.90 -19.41 -6.82
CA LYS A 88 -7.17 -20.83 -7.08
C LYS A 88 -5.92 -21.60 -7.50
N LEU A 89 -4.99 -20.96 -8.21
CA LEU A 89 -3.75 -21.58 -8.69
C LEU A 89 -2.69 -21.74 -7.59
N PHE A 90 -2.73 -20.89 -6.55
CA PHE A 90 -1.79 -20.90 -5.42
C PHE A 90 -2.33 -21.63 -4.17
N LYS A 91 -3.50 -22.30 -4.27
CA LYS A 91 -4.02 -23.21 -3.25
C LYS A 91 -3.47 -24.61 -3.48
#